data_AF-A0A446C507-F1
#
_entry.id   AF-A0A446C507-F1
#
_cell.length_a   1.000
_cell.length_b   1.000
_cell.length_c   1.000
_cell.angle_alpha   90.00
_cell.angle_beta   90.00
_cell.angle_gamma   90.00
#
_symmetry.space_group_name_H-M   'P 1'
#
loop_
_entity.id
_entity.type
_entity.pdbx_description
1 polymer ?
#
loop_
_entity_poly.entity_id
_entity_poly.type
_entity_poly.pdbx_seq_one_letter_code
_entity_poly.pdbx_strand_id
1 'polypeptide(L)'
;MNIGLNTAARLFAAALTTSVLLGASPNALAHPANYKNTREYQDAFACGKESLESDPSGNSAVSYCVGNSRDPSRIEMQAYKDAVTAAKRPAAQATACTFGYGVYQANGSRADNFEEGPQKVTTMKQVALLASGREIQVFDAQGRSIPLNILQQWFKGTAKGISLTPLALKTCSKQQIG
;
A
#
# COMPACT_ATOMS: atom_id res chain seq x y z
N MET A 1 -5.68 -27.84 -66.71
CA MET A 1 -6.00 -26.68 -67.57
C MET A 1 -7.40 -26.23 -67.17
N ASN A 2 -7.53 -25.12 -66.41
CA ASN A 2 -7.91 -23.79 -66.91
C ASN A 2 -9.28 -23.88 -67.61
N ILE A 3 -10.38 -23.21 -67.25
CA ILE A 3 -10.68 -21.83 -66.81
C ILE A 3 -12.16 -21.95 -66.30
N GLY A 4 -12.67 -21.33 -65.23
CA GLY A 4 -12.52 -19.97 -64.76
C GLY A 4 -13.78 -19.15 -65.09
N LEU A 5 -14.65 -19.00 -64.08
CA LEU A 5 -15.45 -17.81 -63.75
C LEU A 5 -16.58 -17.27 -64.65
N ASN A 6 -17.53 -16.65 -63.91
CA ASN A 6 -18.42 -15.52 -64.26
C ASN A 6 -19.71 -15.89 -65.04
N THR A 7 -20.89 -15.38 -64.73
CA THR A 7 -21.26 -14.14 -64.04
C THR A 7 -22.74 -14.16 -63.65
N ALA A 8 -23.02 -13.62 -62.47
CA ALA A 8 -24.10 -12.68 -62.11
C ALA A 8 -25.55 -12.79 -62.67
N ALA A 9 -26.42 -12.51 -61.71
CA ALA A 9 -27.66 -11.74 -61.79
C ALA A 9 -28.98 -12.51 -61.91
N ARG A 10 -29.79 -12.36 -60.84
CA ARG A 10 -31.25 -12.50 -60.64
C ARG A 10 -31.46 -13.20 -59.30
N LEU A 11 -32.31 -12.79 -58.35
CA LEU A 11 -33.36 -11.77 -58.26
C LEU A 11 -33.62 -11.51 -56.76
N PHE A 12 -34.24 -10.37 -56.48
CA PHE A 12 -34.80 -9.89 -55.22
C PHE A 12 -35.53 -10.94 -54.36
N ALA A 13 -35.37 -10.87 -53.05
CA ALA A 13 -36.49 -10.78 -52.09
C ALA A 13 -35.99 -10.44 -50.68
N ALA A 14 -36.66 -9.47 -50.08
CA ALA A 14 -36.47 -9.00 -48.72
C ALA A 14 -36.81 -10.08 -47.68
N ALA A 15 -36.03 -10.13 -46.60
CA ALA A 15 -36.51 -10.57 -45.30
C ALA A 15 -35.67 -9.91 -44.21
N LEU A 16 -36.32 -9.03 -43.45
CA LEU A 16 -35.83 -8.44 -42.21
C LEU A 16 -35.57 -9.56 -41.20
N THR A 17 -34.30 -9.84 -40.91
CA THR A 17 -33.91 -10.54 -39.68
C THR A 17 -32.76 -9.78 -39.04
N THR A 18 -33.13 -9.03 -37.98
CA THR A 18 -32.23 -8.33 -37.08
C THR A 18 -31.18 -9.28 -36.51
N SER A 19 -29.97 -9.19 -37.03
CA SER A 19 -28.76 -9.76 -36.43
C SER A 19 -27.75 -8.63 -36.23
N VAL A 20 -27.84 -7.94 -35.09
CA VAL A 20 -26.74 -7.09 -34.62
C VAL A 20 -25.85 -7.96 -33.73
N LEU A 21 -24.82 -8.52 -34.34
CA LEU A 21 -23.61 -8.97 -33.66
C LEU A 21 -22.62 -7.82 -33.75
N LEU A 22 -22.53 -6.97 -32.72
CA LEU A 22 -21.34 -6.16 -32.48
C LEU A 22 -21.28 -5.67 -31.03
N GLY A 23 -20.17 -6.02 -30.38
CA GLY A 23 -19.56 -5.16 -29.36
C GLY A 23 -19.84 -5.54 -27.93
N ALA A 24 -18.90 -6.26 -27.33
CA ALA A 24 -18.63 -6.16 -25.91
C ALA A 24 -18.65 -4.68 -25.48
N SER A 25 -19.58 -4.32 -24.61
CA SER A 25 -19.55 -3.04 -23.92
C SER A 25 -19.25 -3.31 -22.44
N PRO A 26 -17.99 -3.23 -22.01
CA PRO A 26 -17.71 -3.00 -20.60
C PRO A 26 -18.31 -1.63 -20.28
N ASN A 27 -19.32 -1.58 -19.42
CA ASN A 27 -19.66 -0.33 -18.73
C ASN A 27 -18.59 -0.02 -17.67
N ALA A 28 -17.32 0.05 -18.10
CA ALA A 28 -16.32 0.88 -17.47
C ALA A 28 -16.48 2.25 -18.10
N LEU A 29 -17.50 3.00 -17.65
CA LEU A 29 -17.60 4.42 -17.93
C LEU A 29 -16.35 5.06 -17.33
N ALA A 30 -15.40 5.35 -18.21
CA ALA A 30 -14.20 6.10 -17.92
C ALA A 30 -14.63 7.40 -17.23
N HIS A 31 -14.26 7.54 -15.96
CA HIS A 31 -14.32 8.83 -15.29
C HIS A 31 -13.37 9.77 -16.04
N PRO A 32 -13.72 11.06 -16.19
CA PRO A 32 -12.81 12.02 -16.81
C PRO A 32 -11.45 11.93 -16.10
N ALA A 33 -10.36 11.89 -16.86
CA ALA A 33 -8.99 11.58 -16.42
C ALA A 33 -8.43 12.50 -15.31
N ASN A 34 -9.22 13.44 -14.78
CA ASN A 34 -8.83 14.49 -13.85
C ASN A 34 -9.64 14.52 -12.54
N TYR A 35 -10.52 13.54 -12.28
CA TYR A 35 -11.32 13.52 -11.04
C TYR A 35 -10.47 13.50 -9.76
N LYS A 36 -9.23 13.02 -9.83
CA LYS A 36 -8.29 13.01 -8.69
C LYS A 36 -7.78 14.40 -8.28
N ASN A 37 -7.91 15.38 -9.17
CA ASN A 37 -7.55 16.77 -8.90
C ASN A 37 -8.75 17.61 -8.46
N THR A 38 -9.94 17.02 -8.30
CA THR A 38 -11.08 17.74 -7.73
C THR A 38 -10.92 17.81 -6.22
N ARG A 39 -11.43 18.92 -5.66
CA ARG A 39 -11.45 19.11 -4.21
C ARG A 39 -12.24 18.02 -3.48
N GLU A 40 -13.35 17.59 -4.09
CA GLU A 40 -14.17 16.48 -3.59
C GLU A 40 -13.38 15.18 -3.41
N TYR A 41 -12.56 14.80 -4.38
CA TYR A 41 -11.71 13.61 -4.25
C TYR A 41 -10.66 13.80 -3.16
N GLN A 42 -10.01 14.97 -3.10
CA GLN A 42 -8.93 15.23 -2.16
C GLN A 42 -9.43 15.26 -0.71
N ASP A 43 -10.56 15.91 -0.46
CA ASP A 43 -11.19 16.00 0.85
C ASP A 43 -11.65 14.62 1.32
N ALA A 44 -12.30 13.84 0.45
CA ALA A 44 -12.71 12.47 0.76
C ALA A 44 -11.51 11.52 0.97
N PHE A 45 -10.44 11.66 0.19
CA PHE A 45 -9.22 10.86 0.35
C PHE A 45 -8.51 11.19 1.67
N ALA A 46 -8.44 12.47 2.05
CA ALA A 46 -7.86 12.91 3.31
C ALA A 46 -8.63 12.36 4.51
N CYS A 47 -9.95 12.50 4.51
CA CYS A 47 -10.79 11.94 5.56
C CYS A 47 -10.71 10.39 5.58
N GLY A 48 -10.68 9.75 4.41
CA GLY A 48 -10.50 8.31 4.31
C GLY A 48 -9.20 7.83 4.96
N LYS A 49 -8.11 8.62 4.88
CA LYS A 49 -6.87 8.32 5.60
C LYS A 49 -7.02 8.50 7.11
N GLU A 50 -7.66 9.57 7.56
CA GLU A 50 -7.91 9.83 8.99
C GLU A 50 -8.74 8.71 9.62
N SER A 51 -9.74 8.20 8.89
CA SER A 51 -10.56 7.08 9.36
C SER A 51 -9.75 5.82 9.66
N LEU A 52 -8.61 5.63 8.98
CA LEU A 52 -7.73 4.47 9.19
C LEU A 52 -6.92 4.55 10.48
N GLU A 53 -6.80 5.74 11.07
CA GLU A 53 -6.22 5.90 12.41
C GLU A 53 -7.15 5.31 13.47
N SER A 54 -8.47 5.36 13.24
CA SER A 54 -9.49 4.79 14.12
C SER A 54 -9.85 3.33 13.77
N ASP A 55 -9.92 2.98 12.48
CA ASP A 55 -10.22 1.64 11.98
C ASP A 55 -9.24 1.22 10.87
N PRO A 56 -8.15 0.51 11.21
CA PRO A 56 -7.13 0.08 10.26
C PRO A 56 -7.63 -0.84 9.14
N SER A 57 -8.83 -1.43 9.30
CA SER A 57 -9.41 -2.31 8.27
C SER A 57 -9.91 -1.52 7.04
N GLY A 58 -10.24 -0.24 7.24
CA GLY A 58 -10.79 0.66 6.24
C GLY A 58 -12.26 0.42 5.90
N ASN A 59 -12.93 -0.48 6.62
CA ASN A 59 -14.33 -0.81 6.39
C ASN A 59 -15.27 0.34 6.80
N SER A 60 -14.84 1.16 7.77
CA SER A 60 -15.64 2.24 8.33
C SER A 60 -15.39 3.60 7.66
N ALA A 61 -14.55 3.70 6.63
CA ALA A 61 -14.11 4.99 6.06
C ALA A 61 -15.28 5.88 5.59
N VAL A 62 -16.29 5.29 4.96
CA VAL A 62 -17.49 6.01 4.50
C VAL A 62 -18.33 6.49 5.68
N SER A 63 -18.59 5.60 6.65
CA SER A 63 -19.38 5.91 7.85
C SER A 63 -18.69 6.94 8.75
N TYR A 64 -17.35 6.93 8.78
CA TYR A 64 -16.55 7.89 9.53
C TYR A 64 -16.62 9.29 8.89
N CYS A 65 -16.47 9.36 7.57
CA CYS A 65 -16.35 10.63 6.84
C CYS A 65 -17.68 11.29 6.48
N VAL A 66 -18.70 10.50 6.21
CA VAL A 66 -20.01 10.99 5.74
C VAL A 66 -21.09 10.77 6.79
N GLY A 67 -20.97 9.68 7.56
CA GLY A 67 -21.99 9.26 8.53
C GLY A 67 -23.34 9.03 7.85
N ASN A 68 -24.41 9.48 8.51
CA ASN A 68 -25.78 9.44 7.99
C ASN A 68 -26.22 10.77 7.36
N SER A 69 -25.29 11.67 7.04
CA SER A 69 -25.62 13.03 6.63
C SER A 69 -26.13 13.11 5.18
N ARG A 70 -25.57 12.28 4.30
CA ARG A 70 -25.95 12.17 2.89
C ARG A 70 -25.34 10.91 2.27
N ASP A 71 -25.78 10.55 1.07
CA ASP A 71 -25.09 9.53 0.28
C ASP A 71 -23.79 10.08 -0.31
N PRO A 72 -22.68 9.32 -0.26
CA PRO A 72 -21.42 9.70 -0.89
C PRO A 72 -21.53 9.66 -2.41
N SER A 73 -20.84 10.58 -3.07
CA SER A 73 -20.75 10.57 -4.52
C SER A 73 -19.86 9.41 -5.00
N ARG A 74 -19.91 9.12 -6.30
CA ARG A 74 -19.02 8.12 -6.92
C ARG A 74 -17.54 8.49 -6.79
N ILE A 75 -17.22 9.78 -6.79
CA ILE A 75 -15.84 10.29 -6.65
C ILE A 75 -15.35 10.07 -5.22
N GLU A 76 -16.19 10.37 -4.23
CA GLU A 76 -15.88 10.16 -2.81
C GLU A 76 -15.70 8.67 -2.49
N MET A 77 -16.60 7.83 -3.00
CA MET A 77 -16.47 6.37 -2.87
C MET A 77 -15.17 5.83 -3.47
N GLN A 78 -14.73 6.38 -4.60
CA GLN A 78 -13.44 6.00 -5.18
C GLN A 78 -12.27 6.54 -4.34
N ALA A 79 -12.37 7.75 -3.80
CA ALA A 79 -11.36 8.34 -2.92
C ALA A 79 -11.17 7.53 -1.63
N TYR A 80 -12.25 7.08 -0.98
CA TYR A 80 -12.18 6.23 0.21
C TYR A 80 -11.51 4.89 -0.11
N LYS A 81 -11.91 4.23 -1.21
CA LYS A 81 -11.28 2.98 -1.67
C LYS A 81 -9.80 3.17 -2.00
N ASP A 82 -9.45 4.27 -2.65
CA ASP A 82 -8.07 4.60 -2.99
C ASP A 82 -7.26 4.89 -1.72
N ALA A 83 -7.84 5.53 -0.69
CA ALA A 83 -7.20 5.76 0.60
C ALA A 83 -6.90 4.45 1.34
N VAL A 84 -7.89 3.55 1.41
CA VAL A 84 -7.71 2.19 1.98
C VAL A 84 -6.66 1.40 1.20
N THR A 85 -6.68 1.51 -0.13
CA THR A 85 -5.70 0.84 -1.00
C THR A 85 -4.31 1.45 -0.85
N ALA A 86 -4.20 2.77 -0.69
CA ALA A 86 -2.93 3.47 -0.49
C ALA A 86 -2.30 3.13 0.87
N ALA A 87 -3.12 2.95 1.91
CA ALA A 87 -2.65 2.47 3.21
C ALA A 87 -2.22 0.99 3.17
N LYS A 88 -2.89 0.16 2.34
CA LYS A 88 -2.51 -1.24 2.11
C LYS A 88 -1.32 -1.39 1.14
N ARG A 89 -1.06 -0.39 0.29
CA ARG A 89 0.12 -0.38 -0.57
C ARG A 89 1.34 -0.18 0.32
N PRO A 90 2.35 -1.07 0.26
CA PRO A 90 3.65 -0.74 0.81
C PRO A 90 4.09 0.57 0.16
N ALA A 91 4.41 1.58 0.98
CA ALA A 91 4.86 2.88 0.51
C ALA A 91 5.96 2.68 -0.55
N ALA A 92 5.93 3.50 -1.61
CA ALA A 92 6.90 3.44 -2.71
C ALA A 92 8.30 3.15 -2.16
N GLN A 93 8.91 2.07 -2.66
CA GLN A 93 10.20 1.54 -2.20
C GLN A 93 11.14 2.68 -1.83
N ALA A 94 11.48 2.78 -0.54
CA ALA A 94 12.60 3.60 -0.12
C ALA A 94 13.84 3.08 -0.86
N THR A 95 14.24 3.81 -1.91
CA THR A 95 15.31 3.39 -2.83
C THR A 95 16.67 3.34 -2.14
N ALA A 96 16.80 3.96 -0.96
CA ALA A 96 17.96 3.93 -0.09
C ALA A 96 17.57 3.53 1.33
N CYS A 97 18.39 2.68 1.96
CA CYS A 97 18.23 2.33 3.36
C CYS A 97 18.67 3.48 4.26
N THR A 98 17.71 4.08 4.96
CA THR A 98 17.98 5.22 5.85
C THR A 98 18.27 4.80 7.29
N PHE A 99 18.33 3.51 7.59
CA PHE A 99 18.60 2.99 8.94
C PHE A 99 19.88 3.60 9.54
N GLY A 100 19.74 4.22 10.72
CA GLY A 100 20.85 4.74 11.51
C GLY A 100 21.12 3.87 12.74
N TYR A 101 20.13 3.75 13.63
CA TYR A 101 20.26 3.01 14.88
C TYR A 101 18.88 2.69 15.50
N GLY A 102 18.84 1.73 16.41
CA GLY A 102 17.70 1.48 17.30
C GLY A 102 18.01 1.90 18.73
N VAL A 103 16.97 2.23 19.50
CA VAL A 103 17.06 2.49 20.94
C VAL A 103 16.01 1.65 21.65
N TYR A 104 16.39 1.00 22.74
CA TYR A 104 15.48 0.29 23.62
C TYR A 104 15.74 0.68 25.08
N GLN A 105 14.72 0.51 25.93
CA GLN A 105 14.85 0.69 27.37
C GLN A 105 15.28 -0.64 28.00
N ALA A 106 16.45 -0.65 28.64
CA ALA A 106 16.92 -1.80 29.40
C ALA A 106 16.46 -1.68 30.86
N ASN A 107 15.63 -2.63 31.27
CA ASN A 107 15.05 -2.68 32.62
C ASN A 107 15.93 -3.48 33.61
N GLY A 108 17.24 -3.57 33.36
CA GLY A 108 18.16 -4.22 34.29
C GLY A 108 18.37 -3.42 35.56
N SER A 109 19.23 -3.93 36.43
CA SER A 109 19.74 -3.24 37.62
C SER A 109 21.27 -3.26 37.60
N ARG A 110 21.90 -2.10 37.82
CA ARG A 110 23.36 -1.97 38.00
C ARG A 110 23.83 -2.71 39.24
N ALA A 111 22.95 -2.92 40.22
CA ALA A 111 23.25 -3.73 41.41
C ALA A 111 23.50 -5.21 41.06
N ASP A 112 22.88 -5.69 39.98
CA ASP A 112 22.92 -7.08 39.51
C ASP A 112 23.77 -7.25 38.23
N ASN A 113 24.52 -6.22 37.84
CA ASN A 113 25.31 -6.14 36.59
C ASN A 113 24.48 -6.28 35.29
N PHE A 114 23.19 -5.94 35.31
CA PHE A 114 22.38 -5.87 34.10
C PHE A 114 22.37 -4.46 33.51
N GLU A 115 22.18 -4.36 32.19
CA GLU A 115 22.07 -3.09 31.49
C GLU A 115 20.86 -2.27 31.97
N GLU A 116 21.09 -1.00 32.30
CA GLU A 116 20.08 -0.04 32.75
C GLU A 116 19.90 1.09 31.73
N GLY A 117 18.66 1.53 31.55
CA GLY A 117 18.34 2.76 30.83
C GLY A 117 18.39 2.61 29.30
N PRO A 118 18.43 3.74 28.57
CA PRO A 118 18.38 3.72 27.12
C PRO A 118 19.65 3.10 26.52
N GLN A 119 19.48 1.99 25.81
CA GLN A 119 20.52 1.28 25.10
C GLN A 119 20.42 1.51 23.60
N LYS A 120 21.55 1.79 22.96
CA LYS A 120 21.64 2.05 21.52
C LYS A 120 22.18 0.84 20.77
N VAL A 121 21.47 0.40 19.73
CA VAL A 121 21.89 -0.66 18.82
C VAL A 121 22.16 -0.11 17.44
N THR A 122 23.27 -0.51 16.83
CA THR A 122 23.77 0.11 15.59
C THR A 122 23.56 -0.76 14.36
N THR A 123 23.06 -1.99 14.53
CA THR A 123 22.86 -2.93 13.42
C THR A 123 21.42 -3.43 13.37
N MET A 124 20.94 -3.68 12.17
CA MET A 124 19.58 -4.17 11.95
C MET A 124 19.40 -5.60 12.48
N LYS A 125 20.43 -6.46 12.43
CA LYS A 125 20.36 -7.80 13.05
C LYS A 125 20.17 -7.73 14.56
N GLN A 126 20.84 -6.82 15.25
CA GLN A 126 20.63 -6.63 16.70
C GLN A 126 19.21 -6.15 16.99
N VAL A 127 18.69 -5.21 16.20
CA VAL A 127 17.29 -4.77 16.30
C VAL A 127 16.35 -5.96 16.13
N ALA A 128 16.54 -6.78 15.09
CA ALA A 128 15.71 -7.95 14.83
C ALA A 128 15.76 -8.99 15.97
N LEU A 129 16.94 -9.22 16.54
CA LEU A 129 17.13 -10.13 17.67
C LEU A 129 16.37 -9.66 18.91
N LEU A 130 16.54 -8.38 19.27
CA LEU A 130 16.01 -7.81 20.51
C LEU A 130 14.51 -7.47 20.41
N ALA A 131 14.00 -7.12 19.23
CA ALA A 131 12.61 -6.73 19.03
C ALA A 131 11.60 -7.87 19.27
N SER A 132 12.08 -9.12 19.40
CA SER A 132 11.25 -10.27 19.78
C SER A 132 10.75 -10.22 21.23
N GLY A 133 11.43 -9.47 22.10
CA GLY A 133 11.08 -9.38 23.52
C GLY A 133 11.21 -7.98 24.12
N ARG A 134 11.45 -6.96 23.29
CA ARG A 134 11.65 -5.56 23.71
C ARG A 134 11.01 -4.62 22.71
N GLU A 135 10.48 -3.51 23.22
CA GLU A 135 10.08 -2.39 22.37
C GLU A 135 11.34 -1.61 21.92
N ILE A 136 11.52 -1.47 20.62
CA ILE A 136 12.66 -0.77 20.02
C ILE A 136 12.15 0.34 19.12
N GLN A 137 12.57 1.56 19.41
CA GLN A 137 12.38 2.68 18.48
C GLN A 137 13.56 2.74 17.52
N VAL A 138 13.27 2.83 16.23
CA VAL A 138 14.29 2.86 15.18
C VAL A 138 14.37 4.26 14.59
N PHE A 139 15.59 4.73 14.38
CA PHE A 139 15.91 6.06 13.90
C PHE A 139 16.75 6.02 12.63
N ASP A 140 16.61 7.05 11.81
CA ASP A 140 17.47 7.27 10.65
C ASP A 140 18.84 7.86 11.04
N ALA A 141 19.73 8.01 10.05
CA ALA A 141 21.04 8.59 10.25
C ALA A 141 21.00 10.06 10.76
N GLN A 142 19.88 10.75 10.58
CA GLN A 142 19.63 12.11 11.05
C GLN A 142 18.96 12.13 12.44
N GLY A 143 18.71 10.98 13.06
CA GLY A 143 18.08 10.87 14.37
C GLY A 143 16.57 11.05 14.35
N ARG A 144 15.91 10.95 13.19
CA ARG A 144 14.45 11.00 13.07
C ARG A 144 13.87 9.61 13.23
N SER A 145 12.75 9.50 13.94
CA SER A 145 12.05 8.23 14.10
C SER A 145 11.56 7.70 12.75
N ILE A 146 11.79 6.41 12.50
CA ILE A 146 11.36 5.75 11.28
C ILE A 146 9.95 5.20 11.51
N PRO A 147 8.96 5.61 10.70
CA PRO A 147 7.59 5.18 10.90
C PRO A 147 7.41 3.69 10.58
N LEU A 148 6.42 3.07 11.22
CA LEU A 148 6.17 1.62 11.18
C LEU A 148 6.01 1.08 9.76
N ASN A 149 5.39 1.84 8.87
CA ASN A 149 5.19 1.45 7.47
C ASN A 149 6.51 1.25 6.71
N ILE A 150 7.58 1.97 7.07
CA ILE A 150 8.93 1.78 6.52
C ILE A 150 9.62 0.61 7.21
N LEU A 151 9.47 0.49 8.54
CA LEU A 151 10.05 -0.64 9.29
C LEU A 151 9.51 -1.99 8.81
N GLN A 152 8.23 -2.09 8.47
CA GLN A 152 7.63 -3.30 7.89
C GLN A 152 8.21 -3.67 6.51
N GLN A 153 8.85 -2.74 5.80
CA GLN A 153 9.56 -3.04 4.57
C GLN A 153 10.92 -3.68 4.82
N TRP A 154 11.50 -3.46 6.01
CA TRP A 154 12.84 -3.92 6.36
C TRP A 154 12.84 -5.11 7.32
N PHE A 155 11.84 -5.19 8.18
CA PHE A 155 11.66 -6.21 9.19
C PHE A 155 10.35 -6.95 8.97
N LYS A 156 10.40 -8.27 9.13
CA LYS A 156 9.25 -9.16 9.01
C LYS A 156 9.19 -10.08 10.23
N GLY A 157 8.02 -10.21 10.83
CA GLY A 157 7.74 -11.22 11.85
C GLY A 157 7.69 -12.62 11.24
N THR A 158 8.32 -13.58 11.91
CA THR A 158 8.35 -15.00 11.57
C THR A 158 8.03 -15.83 12.82
N ALA A 159 7.79 -17.13 12.65
CA ALA A 159 7.59 -18.05 13.78
C ALA A 159 8.79 -18.13 14.74
N LYS A 160 9.97 -17.66 14.32
CA LYS A 160 11.22 -17.65 15.11
C LYS A 160 11.58 -16.27 15.66
N GLY A 161 10.71 -15.27 15.50
CA GLY A 161 10.98 -13.87 15.87
C GLY A 161 11.05 -12.94 14.65
N ILE A 162 11.73 -11.80 14.79
CA ILE A 162 11.84 -10.81 13.72
C ILE A 162 13.06 -11.10 12.84
N SER A 163 12.90 -10.99 11.52
CA SER A 163 13.98 -11.17 10.53
C SER A 163 14.03 -10.02 9.52
N LEU A 164 15.19 -9.82 8.88
CA LEU A 164 15.33 -8.86 7.81
C LEU A 164 14.67 -9.34 6.51
N THR A 165 14.05 -8.41 5.79
CA THR A 165 13.47 -8.69 4.47
C THR A 165 14.56 -8.73 3.39
N PRO A 166 14.29 -9.37 2.23
CA PRO A 166 15.18 -9.30 1.07
C PRO A 166 15.43 -7.86 0.60
N LEU A 167 14.47 -6.96 0.80
CA LEU A 167 14.62 -5.54 0.47
C LEU A 167 15.71 -4.91 1.33
N ALA A 168 15.64 -5.05 2.66
CA ALA A 168 16.67 -4.53 3.56
C ALA A 168 18.06 -5.07 3.21
N LEU A 169 18.17 -6.37 2.92
CA LEU A 169 19.44 -6.98 2.52
C LEU A 169 20.01 -6.42 1.21
N LYS A 170 19.15 -5.93 0.32
CA LYS A 170 19.54 -5.33 -0.96
C LYS A 170 19.85 -3.84 -0.86
N THR A 171 19.12 -3.10 -0.03
CA THR A 171 19.20 -1.64 0.05
C THR A 171 20.13 -1.12 1.13
N CYS A 172 20.37 -1.91 2.19
CA CYS A 172 21.21 -1.52 3.31
C CYS A 172 22.66 -1.99 3.12
N SER A 173 23.61 -1.21 3.62
CA SER A 173 25.02 -1.60 3.61
C SER A 173 25.28 -2.75 4.58
N LYS A 174 26.36 -3.52 4.34
CA LYS A 174 26.77 -4.61 5.25
C LYS A 174 27.00 -4.13 6.69
N GLN A 175 27.51 -2.91 6.86
CA GLN A 175 27.73 -2.31 8.18
C GLN A 175 26.41 -2.04 8.92
N GLN A 176 25.39 -1.55 8.21
CA GLN A 176 24.06 -1.34 8.79
C GLN A 176 23.36 -2.66 9.11
N ILE A 177 23.55 -3.69 8.28
CA ILE A 177 22.94 -5.00 8.48
C ILE A 177 23.52 -5.68 9.73
N GLY A 178 24.85 -5.67 9.87
CA GLY A 178 25.57 -6.45 10.90
C GLY A 178 25.73 -7.92 10.53
#